data_AF-A0A452Y6I1-F1
#
_entry.id   AF-A0A452Y6I1-F1
#
_cell.length_a   1.000
_cell.length_b   1.000
_cell.length_c   1.000
_cell.angle_alpha   90.00
_cell.angle_beta   90.00
_cell.angle_gamma   90.00
#
_symmetry.space_group_name_H-M   'P 1'
#
loop_
_entity.id
_entity.type
_entity.pdbx_description
1 polymer ?
#
loop_
_entity_poly.entity_id
_entity_poly.type
_entity_poly.pdbx_seq_one_letter_code
_entity_poly.pdbx_strand_id
1 'polypeptide(L)'
;MEHPAPAPEPMLLDEQPPTAVACEKKQQDGEAPYAEGNDAMTGHIISTTIGGKNGEPKQTISYMAERVVGTGSFGIVFQAKCLETGEMVAIKKVLQDRRYKNRELQLMRSMIHSNVVSLKHCFFSTTSRDELFLNLVMEYVPETLYRVLKHYSNAKQGMPLIYVKLYTYQLFRGLAYIHTVPGVCHRDVKPQNVLVDPLTHQVKICDFGSAKVLVAGEPNISYICSRYYRAPELIFGATEYTTSIDIWSAGCVLAELLLGQPLFPGESAVDQLVEIIKRFLERQLGRKYVV
;
A
#
# COMPACT_ATOMS: atom_id res chain seq x y z
N MET A 1 2.29 -68.82 -2.68
CA MET A 1 3.29 -68.26 -3.60
C MET A 1 3.08 -66.76 -3.61
N GLU A 2 3.84 -66.07 -2.77
CA GLU A 2 3.97 -64.61 -2.79
C GLU A 2 5.47 -64.35 -2.88
N HIS A 3 5.89 -63.75 -4.00
CA HIS A 3 7.26 -63.28 -4.18
C HIS A 3 7.33 -61.82 -3.71
N PRO A 4 8.33 -61.44 -2.89
CA PRO A 4 8.49 -60.05 -2.47
C PRO A 4 9.04 -59.20 -3.62
N ALA A 5 8.61 -57.93 -3.66
CA ALA A 5 9.05 -56.94 -4.64
C ALA A 5 10.54 -56.59 -4.48
N PRO A 6 11.27 -56.30 -5.57
CA PRO A 6 12.68 -55.95 -5.51
C PRO A 6 12.89 -54.50 -5.03
N ALA A 7 13.99 -54.28 -4.30
CA ALA A 7 14.43 -52.98 -3.80
C ALA A 7 14.96 -52.07 -4.93
N PRO A 8 14.88 -50.73 -4.78
CA PRO A 8 15.34 -49.79 -5.82
C PRO A 8 16.87 -49.63 -5.83
N GLU A 9 17.43 -49.55 -7.04
CA GLU A 9 18.86 -49.30 -7.30
C GLU A 9 19.26 -47.82 -7.07
N PRO A 10 20.52 -47.55 -6.68
CA PRO A 10 20.99 -46.20 -6.35
C PRO A 10 21.32 -45.35 -7.58
N MET A 11 20.93 -44.07 -7.53
CA MET A 11 21.22 -43.05 -8.54
C MET A 11 22.73 -42.71 -8.59
N LEU A 12 23.34 -42.92 -9.76
CA LEU A 12 24.62 -42.34 -10.13
C LEU A 12 24.39 -40.92 -10.66
N LEU A 13 24.93 -39.92 -9.96
CA LEU A 13 25.05 -38.54 -10.42
C LEU A 13 26.46 -38.35 -10.99
N ASP A 14 26.56 -38.27 -12.31
CA ASP A 14 27.61 -37.51 -12.97
C ASP A 14 27.10 -37.12 -14.36
N GLU A 15 27.00 -35.82 -14.61
CA GLU A 15 27.50 -35.16 -15.82
C GLU A 15 27.25 -33.65 -15.75
N GLN A 16 28.36 -32.91 -15.79
CA GLN A 16 28.41 -31.45 -15.90
C GLN A 16 27.81 -31.00 -17.25
N PRO A 17 27.07 -29.88 -17.31
CA PRO A 17 26.66 -29.34 -18.59
C PRO A 17 27.82 -28.61 -19.29
N PRO A 18 27.87 -28.64 -20.63
CA PRO A 18 28.99 -28.15 -21.43
C PRO A 18 29.03 -26.63 -21.55
N THR A 19 30.24 -26.08 -21.60
CA THR A 19 30.54 -24.72 -22.08
C THR A 19 30.41 -24.65 -23.60
N ALA A 20 29.58 -23.73 -24.11
CA ALA A 20 29.70 -23.25 -25.49
C ALA A 20 28.97 -21.92 -25.77
N VAL A 21 29.80 -20.95 -26.21
CA VAL A 21 29.57 -20.02 -27.34
C VAL A 21 28.66 -18.81 -27.13
N ALA A 22 29.31 -17.64 -27.18
CA ALA A 22 28.70 -16.34 -27.40
C ALA A 22 27.98 -16.27 -28.76
N CYS A 23 26.78 -15.72 -28.78
CA CYS A 23 26.12 -15.27 -30.01
C CYS A 23 25.45 -13.92 -29.78
N GLU A 24 25.58 -13.06 -30.78
CA GLU A 24 25.34 -11.62 -30.76
C GLU A 24 23.85 -11.23 -30.77
N LYS A 25 23.58 -10.12 -30.07
CA LYS A 25 22.46 -9.16 -30.11
C LYS A 25 21.30 -9.38 -31.11
N LYS A 26 20.06 -9.23 -30.59
CA LYS A 26 19.08 -8.20 -31.03
C LYS A 26 17.92 -8.01 -30.01
N GLN A 27 17.81 -6.75 -29.51
CA GLN A 27 16.62 -5.90 -29.20
C GLN A 27 15.33 -6.55 -28.65
N GLN A 28 14.55 -6.00 -27.72
CA GLN A 28 14.46 -4.68 -27.07
C GLN A 28 13.42 -4.86 -25.94
N ASP A 29 13.75 -4.55 -24.69
CA ASP A 29 12.75 -4.26 -23.65
C ASP A 29 13.17 -2.96 -22.95
N GLY A 30 12.25 -2.00 -22.92
CA GLY A 30 12.53 -0.61 -22.57
C GLY A 30 13.00 -0.42 -21.13
N GLU A 31 14.30 -0.16 -20.98
CA GLU A 31 14.89 0.34 -19.74
C GLU A 31 14.40 1.76 -19.44
N ALA A 32 13.86 1.95 -18.24
CA ALA A 32 13.50 3.26 -17.72
C ALA A 32 14.77 4.04 -17.31
N PRO A 33 14.81 5.37 -17.52
CA PRO A 33 16.02 6.15 -17.34
C PRO A 33 16.40 6.34 -15.86
N TYR A 34 17.72 6.37 -15.62
CA TYR A 34 18.37 6.52 -14.32
C TYR A 34 18.61 8.00 -13.99
N ALA A 35 18.42 8.38 -12.72
CA ALA A 35 18.83 9.67 -12.16
C ALA A 35 19.67 9.46 -10.89
N GLU A 36 20.76 10.22 -10.74
CA GLU A 36 21.64 10.26 -9.55
C GLU A 36 21.19 11.36 -8.56
N GLY A 37 21.28 11.12 -7.24
CA GLY A 37 21.03 12.18 -6.25
C GLY A 37 21.20 11.80 -4.76
N ASN A 38 21.93 12.67 -4.04
CA ASN A 38 22.56 12.53 -2.71
C ASN A 38 21.65 12.89 -1.50
N ASP A 39 22.04 12.48 -0.30
CA ASP A 39 21.22 12.18 0.91
C ASP A 39 20.56 13.36 1.72
N ALA A 40 20.34 14.54 1.14
CA ALA A 40 19.55 15.62 1.77
C ALA A 40 18.51 16.16 0.77
N MET A 41 17.27 15.69 0.89
CA MET A 41 16.28 15.73 -0.20
C MET A 41 15.42 17.01 -0.27
N THR A 42 15.32 17.84 0.77
CA THR A 42 14.50 19.06 0.71
C THR A 42 15.20 20.15 -0.11
N GLY A 43 14.53 20.63 -1.15
CA GLY A 43 15.08 21.57 -2.14
C GLY A 43 15.86 20.88 -3.27
N HIS A 44 16.01 19.55 -3.23
CA HIS A 44 16.68 18.82 -4.30
C HIS A 44 15.77 18.70 -5.53
N ILE A 45 16.34 18.93 -6.72
CA ILE A 45 15.64 18.76 -7.99
C ILE A 45 15.92 17.35 -8.50
N ILE A 46 14.86 16.56 -8.62
CA ILE A 46 14.89 15.21 -9.19
C ILE A 46 14.43 15.33 -10.65
N SER A 47 15.36 15.21 -11.58
CA SER A 47 15.06 15.21 -13.02
C SER A 47 14.96 13.78 -13.55
N THR A 48 13.90 13.48 -14.29
CA THR A 48 13.71 12.17 -14.92
C THR A 48 13.18 12.32 -16.33
N THR A 49 13.48 11.36 -17.20
CA THR A 49 12.96 11.34 -18.57
C THR A 49 11.79 10.37 -18.65
N ILE A 50 10.61 10.86 -18.99
CA ILE A 50 9.44 10.02 -19.19
C ILE A 50 9.38 9.62 -20.65
N GLY A 51 9.20 8.32 -20.92
CA GLY A 51 8.93 7.82 -22.26
C GLY A 51 7.63 8.42 -22.79
N GLY A 52 7.67 9.01 -23.98
CA GLY A 52 6.45 9.53 -24.61
C GLY A 52 5.45 8.41 -24.86
N LYS A 53 4.17 8.69 -24.59
CA LYS A 53 3.06 7.78 -24.93
C LYS A 53 2.59 8.09 -26.35
N ASN A 54 2.18 7.07 -27.10
CA ASN A 54 1.53 7.22 -28.41
C ASN A 54 2.34 7.99 -29.48
N GLY A 55 3.66 7.88 -29.48
CA GLY A 55 4.53 8.54 -30.49
C GLY A 55 5.00 9.94 -30.11
N GLU A 56 4.63 10.44 -28.93
CA GLU A 56 5.19 11.67 -28.36
C GLU A 56 6.70 11.53 -28.10
N PRO A 57 7.49 12.61 -28.22
CA PRO A 57 8.90 12.59 -27.85
C PRO A 57 9.08 12.35 -26.35
N LYS A 58 10.25 11.81 -25.98
CA LYS A 58 10.64 11.69 -24.56
C LYS A 58 10.65 13.10 -23.94
N GLN A 59 10.02 13.24 -22.77
CA GLN A 59 9.97 14.50 -22.05
C GLN A 59 10.81 14.40 -20.78
N THR A 60 11.65 15.39 -20.53
CA THR A 60 12.31 15.54 -19.24
C THR A 60 11.34 16.26 -18.30
N ILE A 61 11.12 15.70 -17.12
CA ILE A 61 10.31 16.28 -16.05
C ILE A 61 11.17 16.41 -14.80
N SER A 62 11.09 17.56 -14.15
CA SER A 62 11.85 17.90 -12.96
C SER A 62 10.92 18.13 -11.77
N TYR A 63 11.27 17.51 -10.64
CA TYR A 63 10.53 17.60 -9.38
C TYR A 63 11.38 18.28 -8.32
N MET A 64 10.88 19.35 -7.73
CA MET A 64 11.46 19.93 -6.53
C MET A 64 10.84 19.27 -5.31
N ALA A 65 11.60 18.44 -4.60
CA ALA A 65 11.15 17.83 -3.35
C ALA A 65 11.07 18.89 -2.24
N GLU A 66 9.88 19.08 -1.66
CA GLU A 66 9.63 20.16 -0.70
C GLU A 66 9.75 19.67 0.74
N ARG A 67 9.07 18.56 1.07
CA ARG A 67 9.04 18.00 2.42
C ARG A 67 8.72 16.52 2.45
N VAL A 68 9.21 15.83 3.47
CA VAL A 68 8.77 14.47 3.80
C VAL A 68 7.34 14.53 4.36
N VAL A 69 6.43 13.74 3.79
CA VAL A 69 5.04 13.64 4.23
C VAL A 69 4.69 12.27 4.79
N GLY A 70 5.55 11.27 4.59
CA GLY A 70 5.39 9.94 5.17
C GLY A 70 6.70 9.18 5.25
N THR A 71 6.86 8.39 6.32
CA THR A 71 7.96 7.45 6.52
C THR A 71 7.36 6.12 6.93
N GLY A 72 7.71 5.05 6.23
CA GLY A 72 7.20 3.70 6.54
C GLY A 72 8.27 2.65 6.35
N SER A 73 7.94 1.40 6.69
CA SER A 73 8.83 0.24 6.53
C SER A 73 9.32 0.03 5.09
N PHE A 74 8.57 0.54 4.11
CA PHE A 74 8.84 0.34 2.69
C PHE A 74 9.58 1.51 2.03
N GLY A 75 9.78 2.63 2.73
CA GLY A 75 10.46 3.80 2.19
C GLY A 75 9.93 5.14 2.68
N ILE A 76 10.20 6.18 1.90
CA ILE A 76 9.90 7.57 2.24
C ILE A 76 8.98 8.16 1.17
N VAL A 77 8.00 8.96 1.60
CA VAL A 77 7.10 9.71 0.74
C VAL A 77 7.40 11.19 0.89
N PHE A 78 7.64 11.86 -0.25
CA PHE A 78 7.88 13.29 -0.32
C PHE A 78 6.73 13.97 -1.04
N GLN A 79 6.34 15.14 -0.55
CA GLN A 79 5.63 16.10 -1.38
C GLN A 79 6.65 16.79 -2.26
N ALA A 80 6.35 16.91 -3.55
CA ALA A 80 7.17 17.59 -4.52
C ALA A 80 6.32 18.44 -5.46
N LYS A 81 6.94 19.45 -6.07
CA LYS A 81 6.35 20.26 -7.12
C LYS A 81 6.95 19.89 -8.46
N CYS A 82 6.11 19.53 -9.43
CA CYS A 82 6.49 19.41 -10.83
C CYS A 82 6.84 20.80 -11.37
N LEU A 83 8.05 21.01 -11.86
CA LEU A 83 8.52 22.33 -12.28
C LEU A 83 7.90 22.77 -13.60
N GLU A 84 7.61 21.82 -14.49
CA GLU A 84 7.05 22.06 -15.82
C GLU A 84 5.57 22.43 -15.75
N THR A 85 4.81 21.80 -14.85
CA THR A 85 3.36 22.00 -14.74
C THR A 85 2.94 22.83 -13.54
N GLY A 86 3.84 23.05 -12.58
CA GLY A 86 3.54 23.65 -11.29
C GLY A 86 2.70 22.76 -10.36
N GLU A 87 2.35 21.54 -10.78
CA GLU A 87 1.47 20.64 -10.05
C GLU A 87 2.16 20.02 -8.83
N MET A 88 1.44 19.93 -7.72
CA MET A 88 1.88 19.20 -6.53
C MET A 88 1.69 17.69 -6.70
N VAL A 89 2.72 16.92 -6.37
CA VAL A 89 2.73 15.46 -6.45
C VAL A 89 3.26 14.83 -5.16
N ALA A 90 2.91 13.57 -4.95
CA ALA A 90 3.53 12.74 -3.92
C ALA A 90 4.49 11.75 -4.61
N ILE A 91 5.74 11.69 -4.15
CA ILE A 91 6.76 10.76 -4.66
C ILE A 91 7.09 9.76 -3.55
N LYS A 92 6.68 8.50 -3.73
CA LYS A 92 7.04 7.40 -2.83
C LYS A 92 8.29 6.72 -3.37
N LYS A 93 9.41 6.88 -2.66
CA LYS A 93 10.72 6.28 -2.97
C LYS A 93 10.88 5.00 -2.16
N VAL A 94 10.97 3.86 -2.85
CA VAL A 94 11.10 2.53 -2.25
C VAL A 94 12.37 1.85 -2.74
N LEU A 95 13.07 1.14 -1.86
CA LEU A 95 14.22 0.33 -2.25
C LEU A 95 13.74 -0.80 -3.18
N GLN A 96 14.43 -0.98 -4.30
CA GLN A 96 14.04 -1.91 -5.35
C GLN A 96 15.07 -3.03 -5.49
N ASP A 97 14.65 -4.26 -5.21
CA ASP A 97 15.41 -5.44 -5.61
C ASP A 97 15.31 -5.62 -7.13
N ARG A 98 16.47 -5.63 -7.82
CA ARG A 98 16.57 -5.78 -9.27
C ARG A 98 15.97 -7.10 -9.78
N ARG A 99 15.86 -8.12 -8.93
CA ARG A 99 15.38 -9.46 -9.29
C ARG A 99 13.85 -9.58 -9.36
N TYR A 100 13.13 -8.65 -8.73
CA TYR A 100 11.69 -8.79 -8.53
C TYR A 100 10.93 -7.58 -9.08
N LYS A 101 9.78 -7.83 -9.72
CA LYS A 101 8.86 -6.74 -10.07
C LYS A 101 8.17 -6.23 -8.80
N ASN A 102 8.04 -4.90 -8.68
CA ASN A 102 7.34 -4.30 -7.57
C ASN A 102 5.82 -4.49 -7.71
N ARG A 103 5.19 -5.18 -6.75
CA ARG A 103 3.75 -5.48 -6.76
C ARG A 103 2.90 -4.21 -6.67
N GLU A 104 3.28 -3.26 -5.82
CA GLU A 104 2.55 -2.00 -5.65
C GLU A 104 2.48 -1.25 -6.99
N LEU A 105 3.60 -1.14 -7.71
CA LEU A 105 3.62 -0.56 -9.06
C LEU A 105 2.68 -1.28 -10.03
N GLN A 106 2.70 -2.62 -10.04
CA GLN A 106 1.84 -3.41 -10.93
C GLN A 106 0.35 -3.16 -10.67
N LEU A 107 -0.05 -3.13 -9.40
CA LEU A 107 -1.43 -2.86 -9.00
C LEU A 107 -1.82 -1.43 -9.36
N MET A 108 -1.00 -0.45 -9.02
CA MET A 108 -1.33 0.96 -9.26
C MET A 108 -1.45 1.32 -10.75
N ARG A 109 -0.77 0.58 -11.64
CA ARG A 109 -0.92 0.78 -13.10
C ARG A 109 -2.29 0.38 -13.65
N SER A 110 -3.02 -0.50 -12.98
CA SER A 110 -4.33 -0.98 -13.44
C SER A 110 -5.52 -0.37 -12.68
N MET A 111 -5.25 0.44 -11.65
CA MET A 111 -6.28 1.06 -10.81
C MET A 111 -6.53 2.52 -11.19
N ILE A 112 -7.75 2.80 -11.62
CA ILE A 112 -8.22 4.15 -11.99
C ILE A 112 -9.61 4.34 -11.39
N HIS A 113 -9.69 5.11 -10.31
CA HIS A 113 -10.94 5.41 -9.63
C HIS A 113 -10.84 6.70 -8.84
N SER A 114 -11.92 7.50 -8.76
CA SER A 114 -11.87 8.81 -8.09
C SER A 114 -11.51 8.72 -6.60
N ASN A 115 -11.83 7.59 -5.95
CA ASN A 115 -11.53 7.32 -4.53
C ASN A 115 -10.30 6.43 -4.31
N VAL A 116 -9.43 6.29 -5.30
CA VAL A 116 -8.13 5.61 -5.20
C VAL A 116 -7.07 6.58 -5.70
N VAL A 117 -5.91 6.63 -5.03
CA VAL A 117 -4.80 7.49 -5.45
C VAL A 117 -4.26 7.04 -6.82
N SER A 118 -4.09 7.99 -7.72
CA SER A 118 -3.67 7.74 -9.10
C SER A 118 -2.15 7.76 -9.21
N LEU A 119 -1.60 6.73 -9.87
CA LEU A 119 -0.21 6.76 -10.34
C LEU A 119 -0.13 7.61 -11.60
N LYS A 120 0.68 8.68 -11.56
CA LYS A 120 0.96 9.50 -12.75
C LYS A 120 2.01 8.82 -13.62
N HIS A 121 3.13 8.46 -13.02
CA HIS A 121 4.22 7.70 -13.65
C HIS A 121 5.19 7.15 -12.60
N CYS A 122 6.26 6.51 -13.04
CA CYS A 122 7.33 6.01 -12.18
C CYS A 122 8.69 6.14 -12.87
N PHE A 123 9.75 6.25 -12.07
CA PHE A 123 11.13 6.25 -12.55
C PHE A 123 12.06 5.57 -11.54
N PHE A 124 13.26 5.20 -11.99
CA PHE A 124 14.28 4.63 -11.12
C PHE A 124 15.37 5.65 -10.81
N SER A 125 15.93 5.56 -9.62
CA SER A 125 17.09 6.36 -9.20
C SER A 125 18.08 5.45 -8.49
N THR A 126 19.37 5.71 -8.66
CA THR A 126 20.43 4.93 -8.02
C THR A 126 21.22 5.83 -7.07
N THR A 127 21.56 5.33 -5.89
CA THR A 127 22.43 6.07 -4.96
C THR A 127 23.89 5.90 -5.35
N SER A 128 24.79 6.69 -4.74
CA SER A 128 26.24 6.52 -4.88
C SER A 128 26.76 5.15 -4.42
N ARG A 129 25.93 4.38 -3.69
CA ARG A 129 26.23 3.01 -3.25
C ARG A 129 25.64 1.92 -4.17
N ASP A 130 25.21 2.28 -5.38
CA ASP A 130 24.52 1.39 -6.34
C ASP A 130 23.22 0.77 -5.80
N GLU A 131 22.57 1.44 -4.83
CA GLU A 131 21.26 1.01 -4.35
C GLU A 131 20.20 1.53 -5.32
N LEU A 132 19.44 0.60 -5.92
CA LEU A 132 18.35 0.93 -6.84
C LEU A 132 17.09 1.29 -6.06
N PHE A 133 16.47 2.41 -6.40
CA PHE A 133 15.19 2.84 -5.88
C PHE A 133 14.16 2.98 -6.99
N LEU A 134 12.94 2.54 -6.71
CA LEU A 134 11.76 2.83 -7.49
C LEU A 134 11.05 4.05 -6.90
N ASN A 135 10.75 5.04 -7.74
CA ASN A 135 10.03 6.25 -7.37
C ASN A 135 8.66 6.22 -8.03
N LEU A 136 7.61 6.17 -7.22
CA LEU A 136 6.21 6.21 -7.66
C LEU A 136 5.71 7.65 -7.56
N VAL A 137 5.43 8.29 -8.70
CA VAL A 137 4.86 9.64 -8.75
C VAL A 137 3.36 9.55 -8.79
N MET A 138 2.71 10.06 -7.76
CA MET A 138 1.28 9.97 -7.52
C MET A 138 0.67 11.37 -7.43
N GLU A 139 -0.64 11.46 -7.61
CA GLU A 139 -1.36 12.69 -7.22
C GLU A 139 -1.15 13.01 -5.74
N TYR A 140 -1.01 14.29 -5.42
CA TYR A 140 -0.90 14.77 -4.05
C TYR A 140 -2.28 15.08 -3.50
N VAL A 141 -2.56 14.62 -2.27
CA VAL A 141 -3.75 15.01 -1.51
C VAL A 141 -3.27 15.60 -0.18
N PRO A 142 -3.77 16.78 0.25
CA PRO A 142 -3.13 17.55 1.31
C PRO A 142 -3.15 16.92 2.70
N GLU A 143 -4.22 16.23 3.06
CA GLU A 143 -4.44 15.71 4.40
C GLU A 143 -4.71 14.21 4.42
N THR A 144 -4.54 13.62 5.60
CA THR A 144 -5.00 12.27 5.90
C THR A 144 -6.22 12.35 6.82
N LEU A 145 -7.09 11.35 6.75
CA LEU A 145 -8.24 11.23 7.63
C LEU A 145 -7.80 11.17 9.10
N TYR A 146 -6.62 10.58 9.37
CA TYR A 146 -5.99 10.61 10.69
C TYR A 146 -5.74 12.04 11.20
N ARG A 147 -5.16 12.92 10.36
CA ARG A 147 -4.88 14.32 10.75
C ARG A 147 -6.17 15.12 10.95
N VAL A 148 -7.16 14.88 10.09
CA VAL A 148 -8.51 15.46 10.25
C VAL A 148 -9.14 15.03 11.57
N LEU A 149 -9.11 13.73 11.89
CA LEU A 149 -9.63 13.21 13.16
C LEU A 149 -8.91 13.82 14.37
N LYS A 150 -7.57 13.89 14.32
CA LYS A 150 -6.75 14.47 15.39
C LYS A 150 -7.07 15.95 15.63
N HIS A 151 -7.38 16.70 14.58
CA HIS A 151 -7.82 18.10 14.71
C HIS A 151 -9.10 18.21 15.56
N TYR A 152 -10.14 17.43 15.25
CA TYR A 152 -11.39 17.41 16.02
C TYR A 152 -11.18 16.91 17.46
N SER A 153 -10.42 15.83 17.63
CA SER A 153 -10.11 15.26 18.95
C SER A 153 -9.37 16.25 19.84
N ASN A 154 -8.35 16.94 19.32
CA ASN A 154 -7.61 17.98 20.06
C ASN A 154 -8.50 19.19 20.44
N ALA A 155 -9.46 19.53 19.57
CA ALA A 155 -10.45 20.57 19.84
C ALA A 155 -11.56 20.11 20.81
N LYS A 156 -11.53 18.86 21.27
CA LYS A 156 -12.60 18.21 22.07
C LYS A 156 -13.96 18.29 21.38
N GLN A 157 -13.97 18.18 20.06
CA GLN A 157 -15.17 18.21 19.22
C GLN A 157 -15.36 16.85 18.54
N GLY A 158 -16.62 16.44 18.39
CA GLY A 158 -16.97 15.34 17.50
C GLY A 158 -16.90 15.80 16.04
N MET A 159 -16.49 14.89 15.14
CA MET A 159 -16.57 15.18 13.72
C MET A 159 -18.06 15.36 13.31
N PRO A 160 -18.41 16.44 12.60
CA PRO A 160 -19.76 16.61 12.07
C PRO A 160 -20.21 15.39 11.27
N LEU A 161 -21.43 14.91 11.54
CA LEU A 161 -21.95 13.66 10.98
C LEU A 161 -21.99 13.66 9.44
N ILE A 162 -22.12 14.83 8.82
CA ILE A 162 -22.05 14.98 7.36
C ILE A 162 -20.68 14.53 6.82
N TYR A 163 -19.58 14.89 7.48
CA TYR A 163 -18.24 14.47 7.07
C TYR A 163 -18.02 12.98 7.33
N VAL A 164 -18.53 12.45 8.44
CA VAL A 164 -18.52 11.01 8.69
C VAL A 164 -19.20 10.26 7.54
N LYS A 165 -20.41 10.67 7.15
CA LYS A 165 -21.15 10.06 6.03
C LYS A 165 -20.37 10.17 4.72
N LEU A 166 -19.88 11.36 4.39
CA LEU A 166 -19.16 11.62 3.14
C LEU A 166 -17.87 10.81 3.02
N TYR A 167 -17.05 10.79 4.08
CA TYR A 167 -15.78 10.11 4.06
C TYR A 167 -15.95 8.59 4.06
N THR A 168 -16.86 8.07 4.88
CA THR A 168 -17.17 6.65 4.93
C THR A 168 -17.75 6.15 3.61
N TYR A 169 -18.68 6.88 2.99
CA TYR A 169 -19.25 6.50 1.70
C TYR A 169 -18.16 6.37 0.62
N GLN A 170 -17.29 7.37 0.52
CA GLN A 170 -16.22 7.39 -0.46
C GLN A 170 -15.15 6.31 -0.21
N LEU A 171 -14.83 6.03 1.05
CA LEU A 171 -13.96 4.91 1.44
C LEU A 171 -14.55 3.59 0.94
N PHE A 172 -15.82 3.31 1.25
CA PHE A 172 -16.47 2.07 0.79
C PHE A 172 -16.61 2.00 -0.72
N ARG A 173 -16.85 3.13 -1.41
CA ARG A 173 -16.87 3.17 -2.88
C ARG A 173 -15.50 2.84 -3.48
N GLY A 174 -14.42 3.34 -2.89
CA GLY A 174 -13.05 2.98 -3.27
C GLY A 174 -12.75 1.49 -3.02
N LEU A 175 -13.16 0.96 -1.87
CA LEU A 175 -13.01 -0.47 -1.54
C LEU A 175 -13.79 -1.36 -2.49
N ALA A 176 -15.06 -1.03 -2.78
CA ALA A 176 -15.86 -1.76 -3.74
C ALA A 176 -15.18 -1.83 -5.11
N TYR A 177 -14.60 -0.72 -5.58
CA TYR A 177 -13.83 -0.70 -6.82
C TYR A 177 -12.63 -1.66 -6.77
N ILE A 178 -11.73 -1.53 -5.79
CA ILE A 178 -10.51 -2.37 -5.75
C ILE A 178 -10.82 -3.85 -5.51
N HIS A 179 -11.91 -4.17 -4.79
CA HIS A 179 -12.33 -5.54 -4.54
C HIS A 179 -12.95 -6.21 -5.77
N THR A 180 -13.69 -5.46 -6.59
CA THR A 180 -14.50 -6.05 -7.68
C THR A 180 -13.85 -5.96 -9.05
N VAL A 181 -13.09 -4.90 -9.33
CA VAL A 181 -12.53 -4.68 -10.67
C VAL A 181 -11.17 -5.37 -10.82
N PRO A 182 -10.15 -5.08 -10.00
CA PRO A 182 -8.87 -5.78 -10.06
C PRO A 182 -8.75 -6.97 -9.07
N GLY A 183 -9.74 -7.22 -8.20
CA GLY A 183 -9.69 -8.32 -7.23
C GLY A 183 -8.65 -8.14 -6.11
N VAL A 184 -8.32 -6.90 -5.77
CA VAL A 184 -7.24 -6.53 -4.85
C VAL A 184 -7.77 -6.33 -3.44
N CYS A 185 -7.18 -7.01 -2.47
CA CYS A 185 -7.32 -6.69 -1.06
C CYS A 185 -6.22 -5.70 -0.64
N HIS A 186 -6.59 -4.61 0.03
CA HIS A 186 -5.66 -3.57 0.47
C HIS A 186 -4.80 -4.01 1.65
N ARG A 187 -5.40 -4.71 2.62
CA ARG A 187 -4.75 -5.33 3.79
C ARG A 187 -4.08 -4.36 4.78
N ASP A 188 -4.33 -3.05 4.67
CA ASP A 188 -3.84 -2.04 5.62
C ASP A 188 -4.69 -0.76 5.59
N VAL A 189 -6.02 -0.92 5.55
CA VAL A 189 -6.96 0.20 5.62
C VAL A 189 -6.93 0.78 7.05
N LYS A 190 -6.62 2.07 7.14
CA LYS A 190 -6.53 2.84 8.39
C LYS A 190 -6.61 4.34 8.07
N PRO A 191 -6.92 5.22 9.04
CA PRO A 191 -7.09 6.65 8.79
C PRO A 191 -5.84 7.34 8.18
N GLN A 192 -4.64 6.79 8.40
CA GLN A 192 -3.40 7.29 7.79
C GLN A 192 -3.32 7.01 6.28
N ASN A 193 -3.95 5.92 5.82
CA ASN A 193 -3.96 5.48 4.41
C ASN A 193 -5.22 5.91 3.66
N VAL A 194 -6.01 6.81 4.27
CA VAL A 194 -7.17 7.45 3.66
C VAL A 194 -6.86 8.93 3.57
N LEU A 195 -6.59 9.40 2.36
CA LEU A 195 -6.30 10.81 2.09
C LEU A 195 -7.60 11.60 1.93
N VAL A 196 -7.57 12.86 2.33
CA VAL A 196 -8.70 13.79 2.27
C VAL A 196 -8.20 15.14 1.75
N ASP A 197 -8.89 15.69 0.78
CA ASP A 197 -8.81 17.12 0.47
C ASP A 197 -9.85 17.87 1.32
N PRO A 198 -9.44 18.68 2.32
CA PRO A 198 -10.40 19.37 3.19
C PRO A 198 -11.24 20.43 2.48
N LEU A 199 -10.82 20.92 1.32
CA LEU A 199 -11.56 21.93 0.56
C LEU A 199 -12.71 21.29 -0.23
N THR A 200 -12.44 20.17 -0.89
CA THR A 200 -13.41 19.48 -1.76
C THR A 200 -14.10 18.30 -1.06
N HIS A 201 -13.59 17.87 0.09
CA HIS A 201 -13.96 16.64 0.79
C HIS A 201 -13.77 15.36 -0.03
N GLN A 202 -12.93 15.41 -1.08
CA GLN A 202 -12.56 14.25 -1.88
C GLN A 202 -11.71 13.28 -1.04
N VAL A 203 -12.12 12.02 -0.99
CA VAL A 203 -11.38 10.95 -0.31
C VAL A 203 -10.67 10.06 -1.31
N LYS A 204 -9.43 9.66 -1.00
CA LYS A 204 -8.65 8.71 -1.80
C LYS A 204 -7.92 7.69 -0.92
N ILE A 205 -8.06 6.42 -1.26
CA ILE A 205 -7.29 5.34 -0.64
C ILE A 205 -5.87 5.34 -1.22
N CYS A 206 -4.85 5.25 -0.36
CA CYS A 206 -3.45 5.23 -0.76
C CYS A 206 -2.66 4.12 -0.05
N ASP A 207 -1.38 3.96 -0.43
CA ASP A 207 -0.44 2.99 0.14
C ASP A 207 -0.82 1.52 -0.13
N PHE A 208 -0.55 1.09 -1.36
CA PHE A 208 -0.81 -0.28 -1.82
C PHE A 208 0.39 -1.21 -1.60
N GLY A 209 1.35 -0.82 -0.74
CA GLY A 209 2.54 -1.62 -0.43
C GLY A 209 2.21 -2.96 0.23
N SER A 210 1.11 -3.02 0.99
CA SER A 210 0.59 -4.25 1.59
C SER A 210 -0.44 -4.97 0.71
N ALA A 211 -0.89 -4.36 -0.40
CA ALA A 211 -2.00 -4.90 -1.18
C ALA A 211 -1.62 -6.18 -1.94
N LYS A 212 -2.61 -7.04 -2.21
CA LYS A 212 -2.43 -8.28 -2.99
C LYS A 212 -3.76 -8.69 -3.64
N VAL A 213 -3.68 -9.25 -4.85
CA VAL A 213 -4.79 -10.05 -5.40
C VAL A 213 -4.87 -11.36 -4.63
N LEU A 214 -6.03 -11.64 -4.03
CA LEU A 214 -6.24 -12.87 -3.27
C LEU A 214 -6.77 -13.95 -4.21
N VAL A 215 -6.12 -15.10 -4.22
CA VAL A 215 -6.51 -16.27 -5.02
C VAL A 215 -7.02 -17.33 -4.06
N ALA A 216 -8.20 -17.88 -4.33
CA ALA A 216 -8.80 -18.91 -3.49
C ALA A 216 -7.89 -20.16 -3.45
N GLY A 217 -7.69 -20.71 -2.25
CA GLY A 217 -6.78 -21.84 -2.00
C GLY A 217 -5.29 -21.48 -1.90
N GLU A 218 -4.90 -20.22 -2.16
CA GLU A 218 -3.53 -19.77 -1.91
C GLU A 218 -3.37 -19.18 -0.49
N PRO A 219 -2.43 -19.67 0.33
CA PRO A 219 -2.20 -19.12 1.66
C PRO A 219 -1.60 -17.71 1.59
N ASN A 220 -1.97 -16.89 2.57
CA ASN A 220 -1.47 -15.53 2.72
C ASN A 220 -0.94 -15.30 4.16
N ILE A 221 -0.02 -14.35 4.30
CA ILE A 221 0.50 -13.95 5.62
C ILE A 221 -0.64 -13.37 6.45
N SER A 222 -0.83 -13.91 7.65
CA SER A 222 -1.87 -13.49 8.61
C SER A 222 -1.45 -12.28 9.46
N TYR A 223 -0.15 -12.17 9.78
CA TYR A 223 0.41 -10.99 10.47
C TYR A 223 0.57 -9.81 9.50
N ILE A 224 -0.57 -9.28 9.07
CA ILE A 224 -0.73 -8.13 8.19
C ILE A 224 -1.76 -7.15 8.81
N CYS A 225 -1.93 -5.97 8.22
CA CYS A 225 -2.79 -4.90 8.72
C CYS A 225 -2.30 -4.28 10.04
N SER A 226 -2.52 -2.98 10.18
CA SER A 226 -2.23 -2.24 11.42
C SER A 226 -3.17 -2.70 12.54
N ARG A 227 -2.60 -2.93 13.73
CA ARG A 227 -3.24 -3.67 14.84
C ARG A 227 -4.67 -3.25 15.15
N TYR A 228 -4.94 -1.95 15.33
CA TYR A 228 -6.27 -1.45 15.73
C TYR A 228 -7.37 -1.70 14.70
N TYR A 229 -6.99 -1.93 13.44
CA TYR A 229 -7.90 -2.15 12.32
C TYR A 229 -7.90 -3.60 11.86
N ARG A 230 -7.12 -4.47 12.52
CA ARG A 230 -6.93 -5.86 12.12
C ARG A 230 -8.19 -6.69 12.39
N ALA A 231 -8.63 -7.41 11.36
CA ALA A 231 -9.77 -8.32 11.44
C ALA A 231 -9.50 -9.51 12.37
N PRO A 232 -10.50 -10.03 13.11
CA PRO A 232 -10.32 -11.09 14.08
C PRO A 232 -9.76 -12.38 13.47
N GLU A 233 -10.15 -12.75 12.25
CA GLU A 233 -9.62 -13.91 11.54
C GLU A 233 -8.09 -13.83 11.34
N LEU A 234 -7.55 -12.63 11.11
CA LEU A 234 -6.10 -12.41 11.02
C LEU A 234 -5.41 -12.56 12.38
N ILE A 235 -6.08 -12.14 13.46
CA ILE A 235 -5.58 -12.30 14.84
C ILE A 235 -5.53 -13.79 15.21
N PHE A 236 -6.51 -14.58 14.76
CA PHE A 236 -6.52 -16.04 14.89
C PHE A 236 -5.56 -16.76 13.93
N GLY A 237 -4.82 -16.02 13.09
CA GLY A 237 -3.80 -16.60 12.23
C GLY A 237 -4.32 -17.20 10.93
N ALA A 238 -5.55 -16.89 10.50
CA ALA A 238 -6.09 -17.38 9.24
C ALA A 238 -5.20 -16.95 8.06
N THR A 239 -4.88 -17.89 7.18
CA THR A 239 -4.09 -17.66 5.96
C THR A 239 -4.96 -17.60 4.70
N GLU A 240 -6.19 -18.10 4.79
CA GLU A 240 -7.22 -18.08 3.74
C GLU A 240 -8.33 -17.08 4.10
N TYR A 241 -7.95 -15.80 4.16
CA TYR A 241 -8.89 -14.69 4.32
C TYR A 241 -9.30 -14.09 2.97
N THR A 242 -10.35 -13.27 2.98
CA THR A 242 -10.86 -12.61 1.76
C THR A 242 -10.67 -11.09 1.84
N THR A 243 -11.22 -10.37 0.86
CA THR A 243 -11.31 -8.89 0.90
C THR A 243 -12.17 -8.37 2.06
N SER A 244 -12.92 -9.22 2.77
CA SER A 244 -13.71 -8.89 3.96
C SER A 244 -12.90 -8.25 5.09
N ILE A 245 -11.59 -8.52 5.18
CA ILE A 245 -10.72 -7.91 6.21
C ILE A 245 -10.62 -6.38 6.04
N ASP A 246 -10.73 -5.87 4.81
CA ASP A 246 -10.75 -4.43 4.54
C ASP A 246 -12.09 -3.81 4.98
N ILE A 247 -13.19 -4.57 4.88
CA ILE A 247 -14.52 -4.14 5.34
C ILE A 247 -14.55 -4.02 6.86
N TRP A 248 -13.95 -4.99 7.57
CA TRP A 248 -13.73 -4.88 9.02
C TRP A 248 -12.92 -3.63 9.38
N SER A 249 -11.79 -3.43 8.69
CA SER A 249 -10.90 -2.28 8.88
C SER A 249 -11.64 -0.96 8.65
N ALA A 250 -12.44 -0.86 7.57
CA ALA A 250 -13.25 0.31 7.28
C ALA A 250 -14.36 0.56 8.31
N GLY A 251 -14.93 -0.51 8.88
CA GLY A 251 -15.84 -0.43 10.03
C GLY A 251 -15.16 0.18 11.27
N CYS A 252 -13.91 -0.22 11.54
CA CYS A 252 -13.10 0.37 12.61
C CYS A 252 -12.82 1.86 12.36
N VAL A 253 -12.51 2.24 11.10
CA VAL A 253 -12.36 3.66 10.71
C VAL A 253 -13.65 4.44 10.93
N LEU A 254 -14.81 3.93 10.47
CA LEU A 254 -16.11 4.57 10.71
C LEU A 254 -16.39 4.78 12.19
N ALA A 255 -16.17 3.75 13.01
CA ALA A 255 -16.37 3.86 14.45
C ALA A 255 -15.44 4.90 15.08
N GLU A 256 -14.18 4.95 14.66
CA GLU A 256 -13.22 5.95 15.12
C GLU A 256 -13.63 7.37 14.72
N LEU A 257 -14.20 7.58 13.53
CA LEU A 257 -14.76 8.88 13.13
C LEU A 257 -15.92 9.32 14.03
N LEU A 258 -16.74 8.38 14.51
CA LEU A 258 -17.85 8.66 15.41
C LEU A 258 -17.41 8.88 16.86
N LEU A 259 -16.38 8.15 17.31
CA LEU A 259 -15.92 8.15 18.70
C LEU A 259 -14.82 9.19 18.98
N GLY A 260 -14.10 9.64 17.95
CA GLY A 260 -12.92 10.52 18.09
C GLY A 260 -11.65 9.80 18.58
N GLN A 261 -11.71 8.47 18.73
CA GLN A 261 -10.62 7.60 19.19
C GLN A 261 -10.78 6.18 18.61
N PRO A 262 -9.69 5.37 18.53
CA PRO A 262 -9.75 4.02 18.00
C PRO A 262 -10.78 3.14 18.72
N LEU A 263 -11.54 2.34 17.96
CA LEU A 263 -12.58 1.46 18.52
C LEU A 263 -11.99 0.33 19.39
N PHE A 264 -10.84 -0.22 18.96
CA PHE A 264 -10.17 -1.36 19.59
C PHE A 264 -8.67 -1.06 19.78
N PRO A 265 -8.28 -0.38 20.86
CA PRO A 265 -6.90 0.07 21.09
C PRO A 265 -6.04 -1.01 21.81
N GLY A 266 -5.90 -2.22 21.25
CA GLY A 266 -5.13 -3.30 21.90
C GLY A 266 -3.61 -3.10 21.87
N GLU A 267 -2.90 -3.44 22.95
CA GLU A 267 -1.43 -3.29 23.02
C GLU A 267 -0.68 -4.48 22.40
N SER A 268 -1.31 -5.65 22.37
CA SER A 268 -0.82 -6.90 21.80
C SER A 268 -1.88 -7.55 20.89
N ALA A 269 -1.54 -8.65 20.21
CA ALA A 269 -2.53 -9.41 19.43
C ALA A 269 -3.63 -9.99 20.32
N VAL A 270 -3.28 -10.45 21.53
CA VAL A 270 -4.22 -10.97 22.52
C VAL A 270 -5.11 -9.85 23.05
N ASP A 271 -4.52 -8.71 23.42
CA ASP A 271 -5.31 -7.55 23.88
C ASP A 271 -6.24 -7.02 22.81
N GLN A 272 -5.81 -7.02 21.54
CA GLN A 272 -6.68 -6.62 20.43
C GLN A 272 -7.96 -7.47 20.39
N LEU A 273 -7.83 -8.79 20.59
CA LEU A 273 -8.98 -9.68 20.67
C LEU A 273 -9.84 -9.40 21.91
N VAL A 274 -9.21 -9.14 23.06
CA VAL A 274 -9.91 -8.78 24.30
C VAL A 274 -10.74 -7.50 24.12
N GLU A 275 -10.18 -6.46 23.51
CA GLU A 275 -10.91 -5.21 23.23
C GLU A 275 -12.09 -5.42 22.28
N ILE A 276 -11.94 -6.28 21.26
CA ILE A 276 -13.04 -6.67 20.36
C ILE A 276 -14.16 -7.35 21.16
N ILE A 277 -13.83 -8.36 21.95
CA ILE A 277 -14.81 -9.13 22.73
C ILE A 277 -15.53 -8.23 23.75
N LYS A 278 -14.80 -7.39 24.49
CA LYS A 278 -15.38 -6.44 25.46
C LYS A 278 -16.49 -5.61 24.82
N ARG A 279 -16.24 -5.00 23.66
CA ARG A 279 -17.24 -4.17 22.95
C ARG A 279 -18.48 -4.94 22.53
N PHE A 280 -18.32 -6.19 22.07
CA PHE A 280 -19.46 -7.04 21.74
C PHE A 280 -20.30 -7.40 22.97
N LEU A 281 -19.65 -7.70 24.09
CA LEU A 281 -20.32 -8.04 25.35
C LEU A 281 -21.01 -6.84 26.00
N GLU A 282 -20.38 -5.66 25.98
CA GLU A 282 -20.98 -4.41 26.47
C GLU A 282 -22.32 -4.11 25.79
N ARG A 283 -22.43 -4.37 24.48
CA ARG A 283 -23.65 -4.16 23.70
C ARG A 283 -24.76 -5.16 24.03
N GLN A 284 -24.41 -6.42 24.32
CA GLN A 284 -25.39 -7.47 24.62
C GLN A 284 -25.90 -7.42 26.06
N LEU A 285 -25.06 -6.97 27.00
CA LEU A 285 -25.33 -7.09 28.44
C LEU A 285 -25.65 -5.75 29.11
N GLY A 286 -25.59 -4.63 28.39
CA GLY A 286 -25.97 -3.30 28.89
C GLY A 286 -25.12 -2.81 30.07
N ARG A 287 -23.96 -3.42 30.33
CA ARG A 287 -23.05 -3.08 31.43
C ARG A 287 -21.65 -2.84 30.88
N LYS A 288 -21.01 -1.75 31.31
CA LYS A 288 -19.57 -1.52 31.13
C LYS A 288 -18.82 -2.58 31.94
N TYR A 289 -18.04 -3.42 31.28
CA TYR A 289 -17.13 -4.32 31.98
C TYR A 289 -15.84 -3.57 32.25
N VAL A 290 -15.61 -3.22 33.52
CA VAL A 290 -14.27 -2.92 34.01
C VAL A 290 -13.61 -4.28 34.24
N VAL A 291 -12.66 -4.63 33.37
CA VAL A 291 -11.73 -5.74 33.61
C VAL A 291 -10.55 -5.18 34.38
#